data_AF-A0AAV1QLT9-F1
#
_entry.id   AF-A0AAV1QLT9-F1
#
_cell.length_a   1.000
_cell.length_b   1.000
_cell.length_c   1.000
_cell.angle_alpha   90.00
_cell.angle_beta   90.00
_cell.angle_gamma   90.00
#
_symmetry.space_group_name_H-M   'P 1'
#
loop_
_entity.id
_entity.type
_entity.pdbx_description
1 polymer ?
#
loop_
_entity_poly.entity_id
_entity_poly.type
_entity_poly.pdbx_seq_one_letter_code
_entity_poly.pdbx_strand_id
1 'polypeptide(L)'
;MSRGSNESELNLSGSFGQRSSVGSSVRRRSLSLSFKVDDDDIETENVSEAGDIGDRVLHSKRHSESGSIRLSIDNGLENGMVAPISEDNWAHDSSALNSRSPVSPLSEEIEDKEKTFELPPLLEYMSCLLYLAVFGILGVLTRYLLQKLFGPGVAGVTSDNYPLYLDLPSNMVGSFLMGWWGVVFKGDISRVSGHLAIGLTTGYLGSFTTFSGWNQKMLDLSVDGHWVFSFVGFLIGLFLAAYSIKLGVGTAKCFKSFLQRSNRSADLGSWRKMDSHSHHWAVMVALVVMLGLLWSVSGVQLKKEYNHDGSGAQLWLGCIVAPLGVWIRWFLARFNGRGLGKAGSLKWVPFGTLIANVSAACIMAALSTVKKAVHTKICETVSTGIQFGFLGCLSTVSTFIAEYNAMEESQKNWRAYVYALMTIAVSFGMGILIYSVPVWTRGYK
;
A
#
# COMPACT_ATOMS: atom_id res chain seq x y z
N MET A 1 -75.63 6.84 -29.09
CA MET A 1 -74.28 7.41 -28.97
C MET A 1 -73.31 6.23 -28.91
N SER A 2 -73.04 5.53 -30.03
CA SER A 2 -72.01 5.82 -31.05
C SER A 2 -70.63 5.97 -30.42
N ARG A 3 -69.61 5.15 -30.68
CA ARG A 3 -69.29 3.97 -31.52
C ARG A 3 -67.80 3.69 -31.14
N GLY A 4 -67.20 2.52 -31.21
CA GLY A 4 -67.47 1.27 -31.90
C GLY A 4 -66.17 0.45 -31.90
N SER A 5 -66.35 -0.86 -31.98
CA SER A 5 -65.43 -1.99 -32.00
C SER A 5 -64.55 -2.11 -33.26
N ASN A 6 -63.52 -2.98 -33.19
CA ASN A 6 -63.29 -4.17 -34.04
C ASN A 6 -61.81 -4.61 -33.90
N GLU A 7 -61.48 -5.78 -33.35
CA GLU A 7 -61.51 -7.13 -33.96
C GLU A 7 -60.73 -7.27 -35.28
N SER A 8 -59.72 -8.15 -35.28
CA SER A 8 -59.70 -9.34 -36.16
C SER A 8 -58.49 -10.24 -35.86
N GLU A 9 -58.75 -11.41 -35.26
CA GLU A 9 -57.98 -12.65 -35.48
C GLU A 9 -58.15 -13.12 -36.94
N LEU A 10 -57.17 -13.84 -37.50
CA LEU A 10 -57.40 -15.03 -38.33
C LEU A 10 -56.10 -15.79 -38.66
N ASN A 11 -55.97 -16.93 -37.97
CA ASN A 11 -55.54 -18.28 -38.34
C ASN A 11 -54.85 -18.62 -39.69
N LEU A 12 -54.15 -19.78 -39.57
CA LEU A 12 -53.76 -20.81 -40.56
C LEU A 12 -52.30 -20.75 -41.06
N SER A 13 -51.42 -21.67 -40.63
CA SER A 13 -51.31 -23.10 -41.01
C SER A 13 -50.85 -23.31 -42.45
N GLY A 14 -49.65 -23.86 -42.62
CA GLY A 14 -49.18 -24.39 -43.91
C GLY A 14 -47.71 -24.85 -43.88
N SER A 15 -47.52 -26.15 -43.63
CA SER A 15 -46.26 -26.90 -43.72
C SER A 15 -45.95 -27.35 -45.17
N PHE A 16 -44.72 -27.81 -45.38
CA PHE A 16 -44.10 -28.47 -46.56
C PHE A 16 -43.64 -27.53 -47.68
N GLY A 17 -42.42 -27.55 -48.21
CA GLY A 17 -41.29 -28.48 -48.10
C GLY A 17 -40.83 -28.88 -49.50
N GLN A 18 -39.70 -28.34 -50.02
CA GLN A 18 -38.93 -29.02 -51.07
C GLN A 18 -37.49 -28.52 -51.20
N ARG A 19 -36.61 -29.46 -51.51
CA ARG A 19 -35.14 -29.43 -51.55
C ARG A 19 -34.60 -28.85 -52.86
N SER A 20 -33.41 -28.22 -52.82
CA SER A 20 -32.36 -28.41 -53.82
C SER A 20 -30.98 -28.06 -53.25
N SER A 21 -29.96 -28.73 -53.79
CA SER A 21 -28.67 -29.10 -53.22
C SER A 21 -27.47 -28.19 -53.55
N VAL A 22 -26.39 -28.43 -52.78
CA VAL A 22 -24.93 -28.25 -53.06
C VAL A 22 -24.33 -26.84 -52.93
N GLY A 23 -23.32 -26.75 -52.05
CA GLY A 23 -22.36 -25.65 -51.99
C GLY A 23 -21.56 -25.64 -50.68
N SER A 24 -20.50 -26.44 -50.62
CA SER A 24 -19.54 -26.53 -49.51
C SER A 24 -18.81 -25.21 -49.22
N SER A 25 -18.80 -24.75 -47.96
CA SER A 25 -17.60 -24.09 -47.41
C SER A 25 -17.50 -24.31 -45.90
N VAL A 26 -16.49 -25.07 -45.50
CA VAL A 26 -16.07 -25.23 -44.11
C VAL A 26 -15.29 -23.97 -43.75
N ARG A 27 -15.94 -23.02 -43.06
CA ARG A 27 -15.24 -21.89 -42.44
C ARG A 27 -15.00 -22.25 -40.98
N ARG A 28 -13.79 -22.73 -40.69
CA ARG A 28 -13.24 -22.86 -39.33
C ARG A 28 -13.45 -21.52 -38.61
N ARG A 29 -14.36 -21.47 -37.65
CA ARG A 29 -14.40 -20.40 -36.65
C ARG A 29 -13.20 -20.62 -35.73
N SER A 30 -12.16 -19.84 -35.94
CA SER A 30 -11.10 -19.63 -34.97
C SER A 30 -11.71 -19.09 -33.69
N LEU A 31 -11.79 -19.93 -32.66
CA LEU A 31 -11.99 -19.51 -31.29
C LEU A 31 -10.78 -18.67 -30.89
N SER A 32 -10.89 -17.34 -31.00
CA SER A 32 -10.01 -16.46 -30.25
C SER A 32 -10.40 -16.60 -28.78
N LEU A 33 -9.63 -17.40 -28.04
CA LEU A 33 -9.69 -17.49 -26.61
C LEU A 33 -9.26 -16.12 -26.05
N SER A 34 -10.21 -15.20 -25.90
CA SER A 34 -10.04 -14.04 -25.04
C SER A 34 -9.89 -14.62 -23.63
N PHE A 35 -8.67 -14.57 -23.09
CA PHE A 35 -8.46 -14.73 -21.66
C PHE A 35 -9.35 -13.68 -20.97
N LYS A 36 -10.53 -14.10 -20.50
CA LYS A 36 -11.29 -13.36 -19.50
C LYS A 36 -10.45 -13.41 -18.23
N VAL A 37 -9.60 -12.40 -18.04
CA VAL A 37 -9.18 -12.04 -16.70
C VAL A 37 -10.47 -11.67 -15.97
N ASP A 38 -10.75 -12.34 -14.85
CA ASP A 38 -11.99 -12.12 -14.10
C ASP A 38 -12.00 -10.67 -13.59
N ASP A 39 -13.06 -9.91 -13.86
CA ASP A 39 -13.14 -8.48 -13.45
C ASP A 39 -12.90 -8.32 -11.93
N ASP A 40 -13.22 -9.35 -11.14
CA ASP A 40 -13.02 -9.37 -9.69
C ASP A 40 -11.53 -9.44 -9.27
N ASP A 41 -10.67 -10.07 -10.08
CA ASP A 41 -9.23 -10.12 -9.83
C ASP A 41 -8.57 -8.75 -10.13
N ILE A 42 -9.01 -8.04 -11.19
CA ILE A 42 -8.52 -6.69 -11.53
C ILE A 42 -8.91 -5.67 -10.45
N GLU A 43 -10.17 -5.69 -10.00
CA GLU A 43 -10.62 -4.82 -8.90
C GLU A 43 -9.82 -5.06 -7.63
N THR A 44 -9.50 -6.33 -7.34
CA THR A 44 -8.73 -6.70 -6.17
C THR A 44 -7.28 -6.24 -6.25
N GLU A 45 -6.66 -6.35 -7.43
CA GLU A 45 -5.31 -5.84 -7.68
C GLU A 45 -5.26 -4.33 -7.49
N ASN A 46 -6.22 -3.58 -8.05
CA ASN A 46 -6.35 -2.13 -7.89
C ASN A 46 -6.45 -1.71 -6.41
N VAL A 47 -7.21 -2.43 -5.59
CA VAL A 47 -7.31 -2.16 -4.15
C VAL A 47 -5.96 -2.39 -3.46
N SER A 48 -5.27 -3.48 -3.78
CA SER A 48 -3.96 -3.77 -3.20
C SER A 48 -2.88 -2.78 -3.65
N GLU A 49 -2.96 -2.27 -4.87
CA GLU A 49 -2.06 -1.26 -5.42
C GLU A 49 -2.35 0.16 -4.91
N ALA A 50 -3.61 0.47 -4.61
CA ALA A 50 -3.97 1.72 -3.94
C ALA A 50 -3.39 1.77 -2.52
N GLY A 51 -3.29 0.62 -1.86
CA GLY A 51 -2.55 0.42 -0.63
C GLY A 51 -1.05 0.21 -0.83
N ASP A 52 -0.42 -0.40 0.18
CA ASP A 52 0.96 -0.88 0.11
C ASP A 52 0.98 -2.38 -0.18
N ILE A 53 1.93 -2.84 -1.01
CA ILE A 53 2.14 -4.26 -1.33
C ILE A 53 3.41 -4.83 -0.70
N GLY A 54 4.10 -4.04 0.13
CA GLY A 54 5.25 -4.46 0.92
C GLY A 54 6.49 -4.76 0.09
N ASP A 55 7.25 -5.76 0.55
CA ASP A 55 8.46 -6.29 -0.12
C ASP A 55 8.21 -6.84 -1.52
N ARG A 56 6.95 -7.11 -1.90
CA ARG A 56 6.59 -7.60 -3.24
C ARG A 56 6.90 -6.61 -4.36
N VAL A 57 6.94 -5.31 -4.07
CA VAL A 57 7.34 -4.29 -5.06
C VAL A 57 8.73 -4.62 -5.61
N LEU A 58 9.66 -5.04 -4.75
CA LEU A 58 11.05 -5.32 -5.11
C LEU A 58 11.18 -6.56 -6.01
N HIS A 59 10.31 -7.56 -5.79
CA HIS A 59 10.27 -8.76 -6.63
C HIS A 59 9.64 -8.53 -8.01
N SER A 60 8.64 -7.64 -8.10
CA SER A 60 7.96 -7.34 -9.37
C SER A 60 8.87 -6.66 -10.40
N LYS A 61 9.75 -5.75 -9.95
CA LYS A 61 10.71 -5.07 -10.83
C LYS A 61 11.70 -6.03 -11.47
N ARG A 62 12.19 -7.01 -10.70
CA ARG A 62 13.13 -8.02 -11.20
C ARG A 62 12.54 -8.89 -12.32
N HIS A 63 11.24 -9.22 -12.24
CA HIS A 63 10.58 -9.98 -13.30
C HIS A 63 10.17 -9.13 -14.51
N SER A 64 9.97 -7.82 -14.33
CA SER A 64 9.64 -6.93 -15.45
C SER A 64 10.87 -6.50 -16.26
N GLU A 65 12.07 -6.51 -15.66
CA GLU A 65 13.34 -6.19 -16.34
C GLU A 65 14.06 -7.44 -16.90
N SER A 66 13.82 -8.63 -16.32
CA SER A 66 14.31 -9.91 -16.85
C SER A 66 13.28 -10.54 -17.81
N GLY A 67 13.16 -9.98 -19.01
CA GLY A 67 12.56 -10.64 -20.17
C GLY A 67 11.03 -10.59 -20.24
N SER A 68 10.52 -9.83 -21.21
CA SER A 68 9.24 -10.09 -21.86
C SER A 68 9.32 -11.41 -22.65
N ILE A 69 9.44 -12.54 -21.97
CA ILE A 69 9.14 -13.84 -22.54
C ILE A 69 7.95 -14.35 -21.76
N ARG A 70 6.77 -14.19 -22.37
CA ARG A 70 5.56 -14.92 -22.01
C ARG A 70 5.91 -16.41 -22.04
N LEU A 71 6.27 -16.98 -20.89
CA LEU A 71 6.29 -18.43 -20.70
C LEU A 71 4.88 -18.86 -20.36
N SER A 72 4.16 -19.28 -21.39
CA SER A 72 3.01 -20.16 -21.29
C SER A 72 3.42 -21.41 -20.50
N ILE A 73 2.92 -21.54 -19.28
CA ILE A 73 2.90 -22.84 -18.60
C ILE A 73 1.82 -23.65 -19.32
N ASP A 74 2.28 -24.54 -20.21
CA ASP A 74 1.43 -25.46 -20.94
C ASP A 74 1.02 -26.62 -20.03
N ASN A 75 -0.26 -26.97 -20.09
CA ASN A 75 -0.83 -28.14 -19.45
C ASN A 75 -0.35 -29.40 -20.18
N GLY A 76 0.29 -30.32 -19.46
CA GLY A 76 0.68 -31.61 -20.03
C GLY A 76 0.99 -32.61 -18.93
N LEU A 77 -0.04 -33.09 -18.24
CA LEU A 77 0.07 -34.24 -17.34
C LEU A 77 -0.98 -35.27 -17.75
N GLU A 78 -0.64 -36.05 -18.78
CA GLU A 78 -1.24 -37.35 -19.02
C GLU A 78 -0.19 -38.34 -19.55
N ASN A 79 -0.05 -39.42 -18.79
CA ASN A 79 0.38 -40.76 -19.16
C ASN A 79 1.87 -41.07 -19.48
N GLY A 80 2.46 -41.88 -18.59
CA GLY A 80 2.85 -43.22 -18.98
C GLY A 80 4.33 -43.47 -19.32
N MET A 81 5.09 -43.88 -18.30
CA MET A 81 6.02 -45.03 -18.25
C MET A 81 7.00 -45.32 -19.42
N VAL A 82 8.23 -45.64 -18.99
CA VAL A 82 9.31 -46.43 -19.64
C VAL A 82 10.47 -45.62 -20.25
N ALA A 83 11.64 -45.75 -19.61
CA ALA A 83 12.99 -45.57 -20.15
C ALA A 83 13.64 -46.97 -20.28
N PRO A 84 14.90 -47.13 -20.74
CA PRO A 84 15.75 -46.39 -21.71
C PRO A 84 16.39 -47.34 -22.77
N ILE A 85 17.36 -46.88 -23.61
CA ILE A 85 18.72 -47.50 -23.85
C ILE A 85 19.41 -47.10 -25.20
N SER A 86 20.73 -46.85 -25.08
CA SER A 86 21.92 -46.89 -25.99
C SER A 86 22.00 -46.01 -27.25
N GLU A 87 23.01 -45.12 -27.40
CA GLU A 87 24.46 -45.35 -27.70
C GLU A 87 24.71 -46.12 -29.01
N ASP A 88 25.22 -45.45 -30.06
CA ASP A 88 26.60 -45.63 -30.57
C ASP A 88 26.90 -44.98 -31.96
N ASN A 89 28.19 -44.59 -32.12
CA ASN A 89 29.04 -44.57 -33.33
C ASN A 89 28.79 -43.56 -34.48
N TRP A 90 29.66 -42.57 -34.75
CA TRP A 90 31.07 -42.52 -35.24
C TRP A 90 31.20 -42.30 -36.78
N ALA A 91 31.71 -41.10 -37.11
CA ALA A 91 32.80 -40.76 -38.06
C ALA A 91 32.70 -40.85 -39.62
N HIS A 92 33.39 -39.86 -40.21
CA HIS A 92 34.11 -39.78 -41.50
C HIS A 92 33.48 -39.12 -42.78
N ASP A 93 33.94 -37.88 -43.01
CA ASP A 93 34.83 -37.41 -44.11
C ASP A 93 34.39 -37.17 -45.58
N SER A 94 34.83 -35.98 -46.02
CA SER A 94 35.49 -35.63 -47.31
C SER A 94 34.71 -35.02 -48.51
N SER A 95 35.00 -33.72 -48.69
CA SER A 95 35.50 -33.02 -49.90
C SER A 95 34.61 -32.78 -51.14
N ALA A 96 34.45 -31.50 -51.53
CA ALA A 96 34.76 -30.99 -52.88
C ALA A 96 34.57 -29.44 -53.04
N LEU A 97 35.70 -28.76 -53.33
CA LEU A 97 35.93 -27.70 -54.34
C LEU A 97 35.26 -26.28 -54.28
N ASN A 98 36.10 -25.33 -53.85
CA ASN A 98 36.56 -24.10 -54.54
C ASN A 98 35.60 -23.04 -55.12
N SER A 99 35.65 -21.82 -54.54
CA SER A 99 36.05 -20.58 -55.25
C SER A 99 36.60 -19.51 -54.27
N ARG A 100 37.73 -18.88 -54.62
CA ARG A 100 38.54 -17.93 -53.82
C ARG A 100 37.94 -16.50 -53.74
N SER A 101 37.93 -15.95 -52.51
CA SER A 101 38.34 -14.61 -51.93
C SER A 101 38.23 -13.29 -52.74
N PRO A 102 38.31 -12.07 -52.14
CA PRO A 102 38.50 -11.70 -50.71
C PRO A 102 37.52 -10.62 -50.18
N VAL A 103 37.64 -10.26 -48.89
CA VAL A 103 37.50 -8.89 -48.27
C VAL A 103 36.69 -8.88 -46.96
N SER A 104 37.42 -8.55 -45.89
CA SER A 104 37.09 -7.98 -44.57
C SER A 104 36.10 -8.69 -43.61
N PRO A 105 36.44 -8.73 -42.30
CA PRO A 105 35.58 -9.33 -41.29
C PRO A 105 34.36 -8.44 -41.07
N LEU A 106 33.20 -9.08 -41.17
CA LEU A 106 31.93 -8.59 -40.65
C LEU A 106 32.16 -8.11 -39.22
N SER A 107 31.96 -6.83 -38.96
CA SER A 107 31.90 -6.32 -37.59
C SER A 107 30.80 -7.10 -36.88
N GLU A 108 31.17 -7.90 -35.87
CA GLU A 108 30.26 -8.22 -34.79
C GLU A 108 29.77 -6.88 -34.26
N GLU A 109 28.55 -6.48 -34.62
CA GLU A 109 27.77 -5.58 -33.78
C GLU A 109 27.62 -6.31 -32.44
N ILE A 110 28.57 -6.05 -31.56
CA ILE A 110 28.37 -6.15 -30.13
C ILE A 110 27.19 -5.21 -29.88
N GLU A 111 25.99 -5.77 -29.85
CA GLU A 111 24.89 -5.16 -29.08
C GLU A 111 25.44 -4.99 -27.67
N ASP A 112 25.93 -3.79 -27.38
CA ASP A 112 26.09 -3.29 -26.03
C ASP A 112 24.69 -3.32 -25.40
N LYS A 113 24.32 -4.48 -24.90
CA LYS A 113 23.34 -4.60 -23.83
C LYS A 113 23.96 -3.82 -22.68
N GLU A 114 23.57 -2.55 -22.60
CA GLU A 114 23.75 -1.69 -21.44
C GLU A 114 23.25 -2.51 -20.24
N LYS A 115 24.16 -3.21 -19.58
CA LYS A 115 23.89 -3.93 -18.35
C LYS A 115 23.64 -2.85 -17.33
N THR A 116 22.37 -2.44 -17.20
CA THR A 116 21.89 -1.72 -16.04
C THR A 116 22.37 -2.50 -14.81
N PHE A 117 23.31 -1.90 -14.08
CA PHE A 117 23.86 -2.50 -12.89
C PHE A 117 22.73 -2.62 -11.85
N GLU A 118 22.24 -3.84 -11.66
CA GLU A 118 21.28 -4.15 -10.61
C GLU A 118 22.02 -4.24 -9.27
N LEU A 119 21.58 -3.44 -8.30
CA LEU A 119 22.07 -3.55 -6.93
C LEU A 119 21.86 -4.98 -6.41
N PRO A 120 22.75 -5.53 -5.56
CA PRO A 120 22.51 -6.80 -4.91
C PRO A 120 21.14 -6.80 -4.20
N PRO A 121 20.36 -7.90 -4.25
CA PRO A 121 19.02 -7.98 -3.66
C PRO A 121 18.96 -7.51 -2.20
N LEU A 122 19.99 -7.86 -1.43
CA LEU A 122 20.14 -7.45 -0.04
C LEU A 122 20.30 -5.93 0.10
N LEU A 123 21.11 -5.31 -0.77
CA LEU A 123 21.39 -3.88 -0.71
C LEU A 123 20.16 -3.07 -1.12
N GLU A 124 19.39 -3.54 -2.10
CA GLU A 124 18.12 -2.93 -2.50
C GLU A 124 17.09 -2.97 -1.36
N TYR A 125 17.00 -4.10 -0.66
CA TYR A 125 16.15 -4.27 0.51
C TYR A 125 16.59 -3.35 1.66
N MET A 126 17.90 -3.28 1.94
CA MET A 126 18.46 -2.39 2.97
C MET A 126 18.24 -0.91 2.65
N SER A 127 18.39 -0.52 1.38
CA SER A 127 18.07 0.82 0.91
C SER A 127 16.60 1.16 1.21
N CYS A 128 15.67 0.24 0.91
CA CYS A 128 14.25 0.42 1.21
C CYS A 128 14.00 0.61 2.71
N LEU A 129 14.62 -0.21 3.57
CA LEU A 129 14.51 -0.07 5.02
C LEU A 129 15.03 1.28 5.54
N LEU A 130 16.12 1.80 4.95
CA LEU A 130 16.67 3.12 5.30
C LEU A 130 15.70 4.26 4.93
N TYR A 131 15.13 4.22 3.72
CA TYR A 131 14.09 5.16 3.30
C TYR A 131 12.90 5.11 4.27
N LEU A 132 12.38 3.92 4.54
CA LEU A 132 11.26 3.73 5.47
C LEU A 132 11.56 4.25 6.88
N ALA A 133 12.78 4.05 7.38
CA ALA A 133 13.19 4.52 8.71
C ALA A 133 13.25 6.05 8.78
N VAL A 134 13.97 6.69 7.86
CA VAL A 134 14.14 8.16 7.84
C VAL A 134 12.79 8.84 7.67
N PHE A 135 12.03 8.45 6.63
CA PHE A 135 10.73 9.04 6.38
C PHE A 135 9.70 8.71 7.47
N GLY A 136 9.81 7.53 8.10
CA GLY A 136 8.99 7.17 9.26
C GLY A 136 9.18 8.13 10.44
N ILE A 137 10.43 8.42 10.80
CA ILE A 137 10.75 9.40 11.86
C ILE A 137 10.23 10.79 11.51
N LEU A 138 10.42 11.23 10.25
CA LEU A 138 9.88 12.52 9.79
C LEU A 138 8.35 12.56 9.86
N GLY A 139 7.67 11.46 9.58
CA GLY A 139 6.21 11.33 9.74
C GLY A 139 5.78 11.49 11.19
N VAL A 140 6.48 10.84 12.13
CA VAL A 140 6.24 10.97 13.58
C VAL A 140 6.42 12.41 14.06
N LEU A 141 7.51 13.07 13.65
CA LEU A 141 7.75 14.48 13.98
C LEU A 141 6.64 15.37 13.43
N THR A 142 6.24 15.17 12.18
CA THR A 142 5.14 15.95 11.57
C THR A 142 3.83 15.73 12.32
N ARG A 143 3.50 14.48 12.67
CA ARG A 143 2.30 14.15 13.47
C ARG A 143 2.32 14.87 14.82
N TYR A 144 3.45 14.83 15.53
CA TYR A 144 3.61 15.54 16.81
C TYR A 144 3.41 17.05 16.67
N LEU A 145 4.00 17.65 15.64
CA LEU A 145 3.87 19.10 15.40
C LEU A 145 2.41 19.48 15.11
N LEU A 146 1.67 18.68 14.35
CA LEU A 146 0.25 18.94 14.11
C LEU A 146 -0.60 18.76 15.37
N GLN A 147 -0.31 17.76 16.21
CA GLN A 147 -0.98 17.62 17.51
C GLN A 147 -0.78 18.88 18.37
N LYS A 148 0.43 19.45 18.40
CA LYS A 148 0.71 20.68 19.15
C LYS A 148 0.07 21.92 18.52
N LEU A 149 0.11 22.04 17.19
CA LEU A 149 -0.45 23.18 16.46
C LEU A 149 -1.97 23.27 16.58
N PHE A 150 -2.67 22.15 16.41
CA PHE A 150 -4.13 22.10 16.46
C PHE A 150 -4.70 21.83 17.84
N GLY A 151 -3.87 21.34 18.76
CA GLY A 151 -4.26 21.03 20.12
C GLY A 151 -4.53 22.28 20.99
N PRO A 152 -4.88 22.07 22.27
CA PRO A 152 -5.35 23.13 23.17
C PRO A 152 -4.36 24.28 23.41
N GLY A 153 -3.06 24.04 23.22
CA GLY A 153 -2.03 25.03 23.51
C GLY A 153 -1.84 26.12 22.46
N VAL A 154 -2.32 25.91 21.22
CA VAL A 154 -2.11 26.86 20.12
C VAL A 154 -3.43 27.23 19.45
N ALA A 155 -3.99 26.37 18.59
CA ALA A 155 -5.23 26.69 17.89
C ALA A 155 -6.50 26.31 18.68
N GLY A 156 -6.42 25.35 19.61
CA GLY A 156 -7.55 24.95 20.44
C GLY A 156 -8.69 24.24 19.69
N VAL A 157 -8.40 23.66 18.52
CA VAL A 157 -9.41 23.00 17.66
C VAL A 157 -9.62 21.55 18.08
N THR A 158 -8.56 20.87 18.51
CA THR A 158 -8.61 19.47 18.95
C THR A 158 -8.36 19.35 20.44
N SER A 159 -8.89 18.28 21.04
CA SER A 159 -8.80 18.05 22.48
C SER A 159 -8.94 16.57 22.81
N ASP A 160 -8.41 16.20 23.97
CA ASP A 160 -8.55 14.88 24.55
C ASP A 160 -9.94 14.60 25.14
N ASN A 161 -10.77 15.63 25.36
CA ASN A 161 -12.07 15.45 26.02
C ASN A 161 -13.26 15.50 25.05
N TYR A 162 -13.00 15.69 23.75
CA TYR A 162 -14.01 15.90 22.72
C TYR A 162 -13.80 14.96 21.53
N PRO A 163 -14.82 14.79 20.66
CA PRO A 163 -14.71 13.90 19.49
C PRO A 163 -13.59 14.30 18.50
N LEU A 164 -13.21 15.58 18.47
CA LEU A 164 -12.11 16.09 17.65
C LEU A 164 -10.77 15.79 18.33
N TYR A 165 -10.31 14.56 18.15
CA TYR A 165 -9.10 14.04 18.76
C TYR A 165 -7.81 14.65 18.17
N LEU A 166 -6.72 14.60 18.95
CA LEU A 166 -5.45 15.26 18.60
C LEU A 166 -4.83 14.77 17.28
N ASP A 167 -4.96 13.48 16.95
CA ASP A 167 -4.46 12.88 15.70
C ASP A 167 -5.36 13.14 14.47
N LEU A 168 -6.52 13.78 14.64
CA LEU A 168 -7.46 14.01 13.52
C LEU A 168 -6.83 14.86 12.40
N PRO A 169 -6.16 16.00 12.68
CA PRO A 169 -5.54 16.82 11.64
C PRO A 169 -4.46 16.05 10.87
N SER A 170 -3.64 15.27 11.57
CA SER A 170 -2.63 14.45 10.91
C SER A 170 -3.25 13.35 10.04
N ASN A 171 -4.32 12.70 10.51
CA ASN A 171 -5.05 11.71 9.71
C ASN A 171 -5.69 12.33 8.45
N MET A 172 -6.24 13.54 8.55
CA MET A 172 -6.80 14.27 7.41
C MET A 172 -5.72 14.68 6.40
N VAL A 173 -4.69 15.40 6.86
CA VAL A 173 -3.62 15.91 5.97
C VAL A 173 -2.84 14.74 5.35
N GLY A 174 -2.55 13.69 6.13
CA GLY A 174 -1.90 12.49 5.62
C GLY A 174 -2.73 11.76 4.56
N SER A 175 -4.06 11.66 4.74
CA SER A 175 -4.96 11.07 3.74
C SER A 175 -5.08 11.94 2.48
N PHE A 176 -5.12 13.26 2.62
CA PHE A 176 -5.07 14.19 1.50
C PHE A 176 -3.79 14.03 0.68
N LEU A 177 -2.62 14.02 1.34
CA LEU A 177 -1.34 13.83 0.67
C LEU A 177 -1.18 12.42 0.08
N MET A 178 -1.85 11.41 0.66
CA MET A 178 -1.92 10.07 0.07
C MET A 178 -2.64 10.10 -1.27
N GLY A 179 -3.70 10.91 -1.42
CA GLY A 179 -4.34 11.14 -2.72
C GLY A 179 -3.41 11.78 -3.76
N TRP A 180 -2.53 12.70 -3.33
CA TRP A 180 -1.52 13.30 -4.20
C TRP A 180 -0.41 12.33 -4.58
N TRP A 181 0.37 11.85 -3.60
CA TRP A 181 1.59 11.10 -3.83
C TRP A 181 1.37 9.59 -3.98
N GLY A 182 0.37 9.05 -3.30
CA GLY A 182 0.03 7.62 -3.32
C GLY A 182 -0.92 7.22 -4.44
N VAL A 183 -1.70 8.16 -5.00
CA VAL A 183 -2.66 7.86 -6.09
C VAL A 183 -2.26 8.56 -7.39
N VAL A 184 -2.26 9.89 -7.44
CA VAL A 184 -2.14 10.63 -8.72
C VAL A 184 -0.72 10.73 -9.25
N PHE A 185 0.26 10.95 -8.37
CA PHE A 185 1.68 11.13 -8.73
C PHE A 185 2.54 9.89 -8.44
N LYS A 186 1.96 8.78 -7.97
CA LYS A 186 2.71 7.55 -7.61
C LYS A 186 3.63 7.10 -8.74
N GLY A 187 3.11 6.98 -9.95
CA GLY A 187 3.88 6.58 -11.13
C GLY A 187 4.99 7.56 -11.51
N ASP A 188 4.75 8.87 -11.38
CA ASP A 188 5.74 9.91 -11.67
C ASP A 188 6.89 9.88 -10.65
N ILE A 189 6.58 9.68 -9.36
CA ILE A 189 7.58 9.56 -8.30
C ILE A 189 8.36 8.24 -8.45
N SER A 190 7.68 7.13 -8.75
CA SER A 190 8.32 5.82 -8.95
C SER A 190 9.29 5.80 -10.14
N ARG A 191 9.06 6.63 -11.17
CA ARG A 191 10.00 6.83 -12.29
C ARG A 191 11.29 7.53 -11.87
N VAL A 192 11.23 8.44 -10.90
CA VAL A 192 12.42 9.09 -10.32
C VAL A 192 13.15 8.12 -9.39
N SER A 193 12.43 7.52 -8.44
CA SER A 193 12.97 6.48 -7.56
C SER A 193 11.84 5.68 -6.92
N GLY A 194 11.89 4.35 -7.09
CA GLY A 194 10.95 3.44 -6.42
C GLY A 194 11.07 3.49 -4.90
N HIS A 195 12.31 3.53 -4.39
CA HIS A 195 12.58 3.65 -2.95
C HIS A 195 12.04 4.95 -2.36
N LEU A 196 12.12 6.05 -3.10
CA LEU A 196 11.54 7.32 -2.69
C LEU A 196 10.01 7.27 -2.63
N ALA A 197 9.36 6.65 -3.63
CA ALA A 197 7.91 6.47 -3.62
C ALA A 197 7.45 5.66 -2.40
N ILE A 198 8.16 4.57 -2.07
CA ILE A 198 7.91 3.77 -0.86
C ILE A 198 8.18 4.60 0.40
N GLY A 199 9.31 5.31 0.47
CA GLY A 199 9.65 6.17 1.60
C GLY A 199 8.59 7.24 1.88
N LEU A 200 8.09 7.93 0.85
CA LEU A 200 7.07 8.97 1.01
C LEU A 200 5.70 8.41 1.38
N THR A 201 5.22 7.39 0.66
CA THR A 201 3.87 6.85 0.86
C THR A 201 3.81 5.95 2.09
N THR A 202 4.67 4.94 2.14
CA THR A 202 4.66 3.93 3.20
C THR A 202 5.39 4.42 4.44
N GLY A 203 6.56 5.04 4.29
CA GLY A 203 7.34 5.55 5.43
C GLY A 203 6.67 6.77 6.07
N TYR A 204 6.66 7.88 5.33
CA TYR A 204 6.23 9.19 5.84
C TYR A 204 4.73 9.27 6.06
N LEU A 205 3.90 9.15 5.01
CA LEU A 205 2.45 9.28 5.15
C LEU A 205 1.84 8.17 6.02
N GLY A 206 2.41 6.98 5.96
CA GLY A 206 2.04 5.87 6.85
C GLY A 206 2.24 6.21 8.33
N SER A 207 3.37 6.82 8.70
CA SER A 207 3.73 7.19 10.08
C SER A 207 3.19 8.54 10.55
N PHE A 208 2.88 9.41 9.59
CA PHE A 208 2.23 10.69 9.81
C PHE A 208 0.77 10.51 10.23
N THR A 209 0.12 9.44 9.80
CA THR A 209 -1.22 9.07 10.28
C THR A 209 -1.14 7.97 11.32
N THR A 210 -2.17 7.81 12.15
CA THR A 210 -2.23 6.69 13.10
C THR A 210 -3.67 6.24 13.32
N PHE A 211 -3.89 4.94 13.17
CA PHE A 211 -5.17 4.32 13.48
C PHE A 211 -5.22 3.87 14.95
N SER A 212 -4.11 3.35 15.48
CA SER A 212 -4.04 2.91 16.88
C SER A 212 -4.25 4.07 17.84
N GLY A 213 -3.63 5.24 17.59
CA GLY A 213 -3.84 6.46 18.40
C GLY A 213 -5.29 6.95 18.36
N TRP A 214 -5.90 6.95 17.17
CA TRP A 214 -7.32 7.24 17.01
C TRP A 214 -8.22 6.29 17.83
N ASN A 215 -8.02 4.97 17.68
CA ASN A 215 -8.80 3.97 18.41
C ASN A 215 -8.62 4.08 19.93
N GLN A 216 -7.38 4.25 20.39
CA GLN A 216 -7.10 4.42 21.82
C GLN A 216 -7.79 5.65 22.40
N LYS A 217 -7.82 6.76 21.66
CA LYS A 217 -8.53 7.95 22.09
C LYS A 217 -10.03 7.71 22.25
N MET A 218 -10.62 6.96 21.32
CA MET A 218 -12.04 6.58 21.42
C MET A 218 -12.30 5.67 22.63
N LEU A 219 -11.35 4.81 23.00
CA LEU A 219 -11.42 4.00 24.22
C LEU A 219 -11.33 4.86 25.47
N ASP A 220 -10.43 5.83 25.52
CA ASP A 220 -10.29 6.76 26.65
C ASP A 220 -11.61 7.53 26.88
N LEU A 221 -12.19 8.11 25.83
CA LEU A 221 -13.49 8.78 25.90
C LEU A 221 -14.60 7.85 26.41
N SER A 222 -14.59 6.58 25.97
CA SER A 222 -15.57 5.59 26.43
C SER A 222 -15.40 5.25 27.92
N VAL A 223 -14.15 5.15 28.39
CA VAL A 223 -13.84 4.86 29.80
C VAL A 223 -14.29 6.02 30.70
N ASP A 224 -14.10 7.25 30.23
CA ASP A 224 -14.47 8.47 30.94
C ASP A 224 -15.99 8.75 30.93
N GLY A 225 -16.81 7.84 30.38
CA GLY A 225 -18.27 7.96 30.31
C GLY A 225 -18.79 8.73 29.09
N HIS A 226 -17.91 9.28 28.25
CA HIS A 226 -18.25 10.03 27.04
C HIS A 226 -18.45 9.11 25.82
N TRP A 227 -19.28 8.07 25.96
CA TRP A 227 -19.50 7.06 24.91
C TRP A 227 -20.06 7.64 23.60
N VAL A 228 -20.89 8.68 23.69
CA VAL A 228 -21.39 9.39 22.49
C VAL A 228 -20.24 10.07 21.75
N PHE A 229 -19.30 10.67 22.47
CA PHE A 229 -18.13 11.31 21.85
C PHE A 229 -17.20 10.29 21.21
N SER A 230 -17.06 9.11 21.82
CA SER A 230 -16.35 7.97 21.22
C SER A 230 -16.97 7.55 19.89
N PHE A 231 -18.29 7.34 19.85
CA PHE A 231 -19.00 6.98 18.61
C PHE A 231 -18.90 8.07 17.53
N VAL A 232 -19.16 9.33 17.89
CA VAL A 232 -19.06 10.48 16.98
C VAL A 232 -17.62 10.65 16.48
N GLY A 233 -16.61 10.42 17.32
CA GLY A 233 -15.20 10.51 16.94
C GLY A 233 -14.80 9.45 15.89
N PHE A 234 -15.40 8.26 15.92
CA PHE A 234 -15.23 7.28 14.83
C PHE A 234 -15.88 7.75 13.52
N LEU A 235 -17.09 8.32 13.57
CA LEU A 235 -17.75 8.83 12.37
C LEU A 235 -16.98 10.01 11.75
N ILE A 236 -16.60 10.99 12.57
CA ILE A 236 -15.84 12.16 12.14
C ILE A 236 -14.48 11.74 11.57
N GLY A 237 -13.75 10.87 12.28
CA GLY A 237 -12.43 10.41 11.82
C GLY A 237 -12.49 9.70 10.47
N LEU A 238 -13.48 8.79 10.28
CA LEU A 238 -13.66 8.08 9.01
C LEU A 238 -14.07 9.03 7.88
N PHE A 239 -15.11 9.84 8.08
CA PHE A 239 -15.64 10.71 7.03
C PHE A 239 -14.66 11.80 6.62
N LEU A 240 -13.98 12.45 7.58
CA LEU A 240 -13.02 13.49 7.25
C LEU A 240 -11.79 12.92 6.54
N ALA A 241 -11.30 11.75 6.94
CA ALA A 241 -10.17 11.13 6.25
C ALA A 241 -10.56 10.65 4.83
N ALA A 242 -11.72 10.01 4.67
CA ALA A 242 -12.25 9.58 3.38
C ALA A 242 -12.53 10.76 2.44
N TYR A 243 -13.07 11.87 2.95
CA TYR A 243 -13.23 13.08 2.14
C TYR A 243 -11.88 13.73 1.81
N SER A 244 -10.92 13.71 2.74
CA SER A 244 -9.59 14.28 2.53
C SER A 244 -8.85 13.62 1.38
N ILE A 245 -8.89 12.29 1.24
CA ILE A 245 -8.25 11.62 0.10
C ILE A 245 -8.92 11.98 -1.23
N LYS A 246 -10.25 12.07 -1.28
CA LYS A 246 -10.99 12.47 -2.49
C LYS A 246 -10.62 13.89 -2.92
N LEU A 247 -10.56 14.82 -1.96
CA LEU A 247 -10.04 16.17 -2.21
C LEU A 247 -8.59 16.15 -2.69
N GLY A 248 -7.74 15.31 -2.10
CA GLY A 248 -6.36 15.11 -2.52
C GLY A 248 -6.26 14.68 -3.97
N VAL A 249 -6.99 13.63 -4.36
CA VAL A 249 -7.03 13.13 -5.73
C VAL A 249 -7.56 14.19 -6.71
N GLY A 250 -8.65 14.88 -6.36
CA GLY A 250 -9.25 15.91 -7.22
C GLY A 250 -8.31 17.09 -7.46
N THR A 251 -7.71 17.63 -6.39
CA THR A 251 -6.77 18.76 -6.47
C THR A 251 -5.48 18.37 -7.19
N ALA A 252 -4.95 17.16 -6.97
CA ALA A 252 -3.77 16.65 -7.65
C ALA A 252 -4.00 16.47 -9.17
N LYS A 253 -5.17 15.94 -9.58
CA LYS A 253 -5.54 15.81 -11.00
C LYS A 253 -5.61 17.19 -11.68
N CYS A 254 -6.26 18.16 -11.02
CA CYS A 254 -6.33 19.54 -11.51
C CYS A 254 -4.93 20.14 -11.69
N PHE A 255 -4.05 19.96 -10.70
CA PHE A 255 -2.67 20.44 -10.77
C PHE A 255 -1.86 19.76 -11.89
N LYS A 256 -2.00 18.44 -12.06
CA LYS A 256 -1.35 17.69 -13.13
C LYS A 256 -1.78 18.18 -14.53
N SER A 257 -3.09 18.40 -14.72
CA SER A 257 -3.61 18.97 -15.97
C SER A 257 -3.13 20.40 -16.21
N PHE A 258 -3.01 21.21 -15.14
CA PHE A 258 -2.44 22.56 -15.24
C PHE A 258 -0.97 22.54 -15.68
N LEU A 259 -0.14 21.68 -15.08
CA LEU A 259 1.26 21.50 -15.46
C LEU A 259 1.39 21.05 -16.92
N GLN A 260 0.60 20.07 -17.37
CA GLN A 260 0.63 19.59 -18.74
C GLN A 260 0.20 20.67 -19.76
N ARG A 261 -0.75 21.53 -19.37
CA ARG A 261 -1.18 22.67 -20.19
C ARG A 261 -0.09 23.76 -20.27
N SER A 262 0.63 23.98 -19.17
CA SER A 262 1.74 24.95 -19.11
C SER A 262 2.99 24.46 -19.84
N ASN A 263 3.28 23.14 -19.79
CA ASN A 263 4.45 22.54 -20.45
C ASN A 263 4.28 22.30 -21.96
N ARG A 264 3.15 22.66 -22.57
CA ARG A 264 3.01 22.64 -24.05
C ARG A 264 3.95 23.61 -24.79
N SER A 265 4.67 24.48 -24.07
CA SER A 265 5.68 25.41 -24.63
C SER A 265 7.12 25.12 -24.21
N ALA A 266 7.37 24.05 -23.45
CA ALA A 266 8.73 23.62 -23.14
C ALA A 266 8.86 22.14 -23.50
N ASP A 267 9.52 21.88 -24.63
CA ASP A 267 10.11 20.59 -24.92
C ASP A 267 11.13 20.30 -23.80
N LEU A 268 10.66 19.65 -22.74
CA LEU A 268 11.50 19.26 -21.60
C LEU A 268 12.25 17.98 -21.96
N GLY A 269 13.01 18.08 -23.05
CA GLY A 269 14.08 17.16 -23.36
C GLY A 269 15.04 17.11 -22.19
N SER A 270 15.47 15.88 -21.86
CA SER A 270 16.60 15.61 -20.97
C SER A 270 16.37 15.89 -19.47
N TRP A 271 15.43 15.19 -18.85
CA TRP A 271 15.77 14.54 -17.57
C TRP A 271 16.41 13.20 -17.90
N ARG A 272 17.62 13.28 -18.47
CA ARG A 272 18.45 12.11 -18.73
C ARG A 272 18.72 11.48 -17.37
N LYS A 273 18.26 10.25 -17.20
CA LYS A 273 18.50 9.38 -16.06
C LYS A 273 20.03 9.31 -15.87
N MET A 274 20.60 10.17 -15.04
CA MET A 274 22.00 10.08 -14.65
C MET A 274 22.08 9.00 -13.57
N ASP A 275 21.74 7.76 -13.93
CA ASP A 275 21.97 6.58 -13.09
C ASP A 275 23.48 6.29 -13.12
N SER A 276 24.24 7.18 -12.48
CA SER A 276 25.60 6.85 -12.08
C SER A 276 25.50 6.12 -10.75
N HIS A 277 26.08 4.93 -10.67
CA HIS A 277 26.26 4.15 -9.44
C HIS A 277 26.64 5.01 -8.22
N SER A 278 27.46 6.05 -8.45
CA SER A 278 27.86 7.04 -7.45
C SER A 278 26.69 7.78 -6.79
N HIS A 279 25.61 8.06 -7.52
CA HIS A 279 24.41 8.73 -7.00
C HIS A 279 23.63 7.82 -6.04
N HIS A 280 23.44 6.53 -6.38
CA HIS A 280 22.73 5.60 -5.50
C HIS A 280 23.48 5.41 -4.17
N TRP A 281 24.80 5.25 -4.22
CA TRP A 281 25.64 5.18 -3.02
C TRP A 281 25.65 6.48 -2.24
N ALA A 282 25.75 7.64 -2.91
CA ALA A 282 25.69 8.93 -2.24
C ALA A 282 24.36 9.12 -1.48
N VAL A 283 23.24 8.73 -2.09
CA VAL A 283 21.92 8.79 -1.45
C VAL A 283 21.83 7.82 -0.26
N MET A 284 22.32 6.60 -0.40
CA MET A 284 22.36 5.64 0.72
C MET A 284 23.22 6.15 1.88
N VAL A 285 24.42 6.68 1.59
CA VAL A 285 25.30 7.28 2.62
C VAL A 285 24.61 8.46 3.27
N ALA A 286 23.98 9.34 2.49
CA ALA A 286 23.22 10.47 3.02
C ALA A 286 22.08 10.00 3.93
N LEU A 287 21.32 8.97 3.57
CA LEU A 287 20.26 8.42 4.40
C LEU A 287 20.78 7.78 5.69
N VAL A 288 21.91 7.07 5.65
CA VAL A 288 22.56 6.53 6.85
C VAL A 288 23.00 7.66 7.78
N VAL A 289 23.63 8.70 7.25
CA VAL A 289 24.04 9.88 8.02
C VAL A 289 22.81 10.57 8.63
N MET A 290 21.76 10.80 7.84
CA MET A 290 20.51 11.39 8.30
C MET A 290 19.85 10.57 9.41
N LEU A 291 19.80 9.24 9.27
CA LEU A 291 19.25 8.35 10.29
C LEU A 291 20.10 8.39 11.57
N GLY A 292 21.43 8.36 11.44
CA GLY A 292 22.36 8.48 12.56
C GLY A 292 22.20 9.80 13.30
N LEU A 293 22.02 10.91 12.58
CA LEU A 293 21.73 12.23 13.16
C LEU A 293 20.38 12.25 13.87
N LEU A 294 19.32 11.73 13.24
CA LEU A 294 17.98 11.67 13.84
C LEU A 294 17.97 10.86 15.14
N TRP A 295 18.62 9.69 15.17
CA TRP A 295 18.74 8.89 16.39
C TRP A 295 19.63 9.55 17.44
N SER A 296 20.74 10.18 17.04
CA SER A 296 21.62 10.88 17.98
C SER A 296 20.91 12.05 18.65
N VAL A 297 20.22 12.90 17.87
CA VAL A 297 19.41 14.00 18.39
C VAL A 297 18.30 13.46 19.30
N SER A 298 17.61 12.41 18.88
CA SER A 298 16.55 11.80 19.68
C SER A 298 17.09 11.24 21.01
N GLY A 299 18.25 10.57 21.01
CA GLY A 299 18.85 10.04 22.23
C GLY A 299 19.32 11.13 23.21
N VAL A 300 19.96 12.19 22.68
CA VAL A 300 20.39 13.33 23.49
C VAL A 300 19.19 14.05 24.10
N GLN A 301 18.17 14.32 23.29
CA GLN A 301 16.97 15.04 23.75
C GLN A 301 16.11 14.18 24.68
N LEU A 302 16.01 12.87 24.45
CA LEU A 302 15.37 11.93 25.37
C LEU A 302 16.02 12.02 26.76
N LYS A 303 17.35 11.91 26.83
CA LYS A 303 18.10 12.00 28.10
C LYS A 303 17.90 13.35 28.77
N LYS A 304 18.00 14.44 28.00
CA LYS A 304 17.83 15.81 28.52
C LYS A 304 16.44 16.02 29.11
N GLU A 305 15.41 15.72 28.34
CA GLU A 305 14.03 16.00 28.68
C GLU A 305 13.54 15.08 29.82
N TYR A 306 13.99 13.83 29.85
CA TYR A 306 13.69 12.91 30.95
C TYR A 306 14.25 13.39 32.30
N ASN A 307 15.46 13.97 32.29
CA ASN A 307 16.10 14.49 33.49
C ASN A 307 15.49 15.81 34.00
N HIS A 308 14.84 16.59 33.13
CA HIS A 308 14.23 17.88 33.47
C HIS A 308 12.70 17.79 33.62
N ASP A 309 12.15 16.59 33.82
CA ASP A 309 10.70 16.33 33.93
C ASP A 309 9.88 16.88 32.75
N GLY A 310 10.49 16.97 31.57
CA GLY A 310 9.86 17.49 30.38
C GLY A 310 8.96 16.46 29.69
N SER A 311 7.83 16.92 29.15
CA SER A 311 6.88 16.07 28.40
C SER A 311 7.41 15.59 27.05
N GLY A 312 8.51 16.19 26.54
CA GLY A 312 9.08 15.82 25.24
C GLY A 312 9.84 14.49 25.22
N ALA A 313 10.14 13.87 26.38
CA ALA A 313 10.91 12.62 26.44
C ALA A 313 10.21 11.49 25.66
N GLN A 314 8.88 11.46 25.73
CA GLN A 314 8.04 10.48 25.04
C GLN A 314 8.16 10.59 23.51
N LEU A 315 8.20 11.82 22.97
CA LEU A 315 8.40 12.07 21.54
C LEU A 315 9.74 11.49 21.07
N TRP A 316 10.82 11.83 21.77
CA TRP A 316 12.16 11.44 21.36
C TRP A 316 12.39 9.93 21.48
N LEU A 317 11.85 9.29 22.53
CA LEU A 317 11.80 7.83 22.57
C LEU A 317 10.99 7.27 21.40
N GLY A 318 9.84 7.89 21.07
CA GLY A 318 9.03 7.55 19.92
C GLY A 318 9.81 7.58 18.61
N CYS A 319 10.62 8.62 18.36
CA CYS A 319 11.48 8.72 17.18
C CYS A 319 12.53 7.59 17.10
N ILE A 320 13.06 7.13 18.24
CA ILE A 320 14.03 6.01 18.26
C ILE A 320 13.34 4.71 17.82
N VAL A 321 12.14 4.43 18.33
CA VAL A 321 11.43 3.15 18.09
C VAL A 321 10.51 3.18 16.86
N ALA A 322 10.29 4.34 16.24
CA ALA A 322 9.43 4.51 15.08
C ALA A 322 9.80 3.61 13.87
N PRO A 323 11.09 3.45 13.48
CA PRO A 323 11.47 2.60 12.35
C PRO A 323 10.97 1.16 12.46
N LEU A 324 10.96 0.58 13.67
CA LEU A 324 10.49 -0.78 13.90
C LEU A 324 9.02 -0.97 13.49
N GLY A 325 8.18 0.03 13.77
CA GLY A 325 6.76 -0.02 13.44
C GLY A 325 6.54 0.02 11.93
N VAL A 326 7.27 0.90 11.24
CA VAL A 326 7.21 1.03 9.77
C VAL A 326 7.69 -0.24 9.07
N TRP A 327 8.79 -0.82 9.52
CA TRP A 327 9.33 -2.05 8.91
C TRP A 327 8.36 -3.22 9.06
N ILE A 328 7.77 -3.40 10.25
CA ILE A 328 6.77 -4.45 10.45
C ILE A 328 5.53 -4.17 9.61
N ARG A 329 5.02 -2.93 9.54
CA ARG A 329 3.87 -2.60 8.69
C ARG A 329 4.14 -2.89 7.22
N TRP A 330 5.28 -2.46 6.68
CA TRP A 330 5.67 -2.72 5.30
C TRP A 330 5.81 -4.23 5.02
N PHE A 331 6.38 -4.98 5.97
CA PHE A 331 6.44 -6.43 5.89
C PHE A 331 5.05 -7.09 5.94
N LEU A 332 4.11 -6.57 6.74
CA LEU A 332 2.73 -7.07 6.76
C LEU A 332 1.99 -6.73 5.46
N ALA A 333 2.27 -5.60 4.83
CA ALA A 333 1.62 -5.16 3.60
C ALA A 333 1.73 -6.16 2.43
N ARG A 334 2.71 -7.06 2.43
CA ARG A 334 2.81 -8.17 1.46
C ARG A 334 1.65 -9.16 1.48
N PHE A 335 0.84 -9.15 2.53
CA PHE A 335 -0.38 -9.95 2.64
C PHE A 335 -1.59 -9.28 1.95
N ASN A 336 -1.53 -7.99 1.61
CA ASN A 336 -2.60 -7.29 0.91
C ASN A 336 -2.85 -7.93 -0.47
N GLY A 337 -4.10 -8.21 -0.85
CA GLY A 337 -4.41 -8.82 -2.15
C GLY A 337 -4.12 -10.33 -2.29
N ARG A 338 -3.60 -11.02 -1.25
CA ARG A 338 -3.35 -12.49 -1.33
C ARG A 338 -4.57 -13.35 -0.98
N GLY A 339 -5.48 -12.83 -0.17
CA GLY A 339 -6.59 -13.61 0.39
C GLY A 339 -6.13 -14.66 1.41
N LEU A 340 -7.10 -15.44 1.92
CA LEU A 340 -6.91 -16.54 2.86
C LEU A 340 -6.94 -17.90 2.18
N GLY A 341 -6.05 -18.78 2.65
CA GLY A 341 -5.98 -20.18 2.24
C GLY A 341 -5.39 -20.36 0.83
N LYS A 342 -5.24 -21.63 0.41
CA LYS A 342 -4.67 -21.98 -0.91
C LYS A 342 -5.54 -21.50 -2.09
N ALA A 343 -6.84 -21.34 -1.86
CA ALA A 343 -7.78 -20.86 -2.86
C ALA A 343 -7.84 -19.34 -3.01
N GLY A 344 -7.17 -18.57 -2.14
CA GLY A 344 -7.23 -17.11 -2.15
C GLY A 344 -8.66 -16.60 -1.91
N SER A 345 -9.31 -17.03 -0.84
CA SER A 345 -10.62 -16.46 -0.45
C SER A 345 -10.44 -15.02 0.06
N LEU A 346 -11.41 -14.12 -0.15
CA LEU A 346 -11.35 -12.73 0.35
C LEU A 346 -10.10 -11.93 -0.11
N LYS A 347 -9.56 -12.16 -1.31
CA LYS A 347 -8.40 -11.37 -1.81
C LYS A 347 -8.65 -9.86 -1.78
N TRP A 348 -9.90 -9.42 -1.93
CA TRP A 348 -10.30 -8.01 -1.88
C TRP A 348 -9.98 -7.33 -0.53
N VAL A 349 -9.77 -8.09 0.55
CA VAL A 349 -9.43 -7.55 1.87
C VAL A 349 -7.92 -7.30 1.97
N PRO A 350 -7.49 -6.07 2.30
CA PRO A 350 -6.10 -5.76 2.61
C PRO A 350 -5.67 -6.31 3.98
N PHE A 351 -5.38 -7.61 4.06
CA PHE A 351 -5.05 -8.28 5.32
C PHE A 351 -3.81 -7.73 6.02
N GLY A 352 -2.79 -7.29 5.28
CA GLY A 352 -1.60 -6.68 5.85
C GLY A 352 -1.92 -5.42 6.65
N THR A 353 -2.66 -4.50 6.03
CA THR A 353 -3.10 -3.25 6.67
C THR A 353 -4.07 -3.52 7.83
N LEU A 354 -5.02 -4.45 7.65
CA LEU A 354 -5.94 -4.87 8.71
C LEU A 354 -5.20 -5.41 9.94
N ILE A 355 -4.28 -6.36 9.74
CA ILE A 355 -3.49 -6.98 10.83
C ILE A 355 -2.65 -5.92 11.52
N ALA A 356 -2.00 -5.03 10.76
CA ALA A 356 -1.17 -3.96 11.33
C ALA A 356 -1.99 -3.01 12.22
N ASN A 357 -3.16 -2.56 11.75
CA ASN A 357 -4.04 -1.67 12.50
C ASN A 357 -4.63 -2.33 13.76
N VAL A 358 -5.19 -3.54 13.63
CA VAL A 358 -5.82 -4.25 14.75
C VAL A 358 -4.77 -4.64 15.80
N SER A 359 -3.61 -5.17 15.39
CA SER A 359 -2.55 -5.56 16.34
C SER A 359 -1.97 -4.35 17.06
N ALA A 360 -1.70 -3.24 16.35
CA ALA A 360 -1.22 -2.02 16.97
C ALA A 360 -2.23 -1.45 17.98
N ALA A 361 -3.53 -1.46 17.66
CA ALA A 361 -4.60 -1.03 18.56
C ALA A 361 -4.67 -1.90 19.82
N CYS A 362 -4.57 -3.22 19.68
CA CYS A 362 -4.60 -4.16 20.82
C CYS A 362 -3.39 -3.97 21.74
N ILE A 363 -2.18 -3.85 21.18
CA ILE A 363 -0.96 -3.63 21.98
C ILE A 363 -0.99 -2.24 22.62
N MET A 364 -1.57 -1.24 21.93
CA MET A 364 -1.72 0.11 22.48
C MET A 364 -2.65 0.10 23.70
N ALA A 365 -3.79 -0.58 23.61
CA ALA A 365 -4.72 -0.78 24.72
C ALA A 365 -4.07 -1.52 25.90
N ALA A 366 -3.28 -2.56 25.63
CA ALA A 366 -2.55 -3.29 26.66
C ALA A 366 -1.55 -2.39 27.39
N LEU A 367 -0.75 -1.59 26.66
CA LEU A 367 0.17 -0.64 27.25
C LEU A 367 -0.54 0.47 28.03
N SER A 368 -1.69 0.97 27.56
CA SER A 368 -2.51 1.93 28.31
C SER A 368 -3.01 1.35 29.64
N THR A 369 -3.37 0.07 29.65
CA THR A 369 -3.76 -0.64 30.88
C THR A 369 -2.60 -0.75 31.85
N VAL A 370 -1.41 -1.12 31.36
CA VAL A 370 -0.18 -1.21 32.18
C VAL A 370 0.19 0.15 32.75
N LYS A 371 0.12 1.22 31.94
CA LYS A 371 0.34 2.60 32.41
C LYS A 371 -0.57 2.95 33.57
N LYS A 372 -1.88 2.66 33.42
CA LYS A 372 -2.90 2.86 34.46
C LYS A 372 -2.80 1.90 35.65
N ALA A 373 -2.06 0.79 35.55
CA ALA A 373 -1.89 -0.12 36.68
C ALA A 373 -0.63 0.21 37.51
N VAL A 374 0.45 0.62 36.83
CA VAL A 374 1.77 0.81 37.43
C VAL A 374 2.00 2.24 37.91
N HIS A 375 1.50 3.25 37.18
CA HIS A 375 1.59 4.68 37.54
C HIS A 375 2.99 5.18 37.94
N THR A 376 4.06 4.70 37.28
CA THR A 376 5.41 5.21 37.49
C THR A 376 5.87 6.05 36.30
N LYS A 377 6.64 7.11 36.56
CA LYS A 377 7.22 7.99 35.54
C LYS A 377 7.96 7.21 34.43
N ILE A 378 8.72 6.18 34.81
CA ILE A 378 9.47 5.33 33.86
C ILE A 378 8.48 4.59 32.96
N CYS A 379 7.49 3.90 33.55
CA CYS A 379 6.50 3.14 32.81
C CYS A 379 5.69 4.06 31.86
N GLU A 380 5.29 5.24 32.33
CA GLU A 380 4.56 6.21 31.51
C GLU A 380 5.41 6.72 30.35
N THR A 381 6.68 7.08 30.60
CA THR A 381 7.57 7.58 29.54
C THR A 381 7.81 6.51 28.49
N VAL A 382 8.17 5.29 28.93
CA VAL A 382 8.48 4.16 28.04
C VAL A 382 7.25 3.75 27.25
N SER A 383 6.13 3.52 27.92
CA SER A 383 4.90 3.08 27.28
C SER A 383 4.35 4.14 26.33
N THR A 384 4.37 5.43 26.70
CA THR A 384 3.91 6.49 25.80
C THR A 384 4.83 6.67 24.60
N GLY A 385 6.15 6.54 24.77
CA GLY A 385 7.08 6.56 23.63
C GLY A 385 6.88 5.38 22.67
N ILE A 386 6.62 4.17 23.19
CA ILE A 386 6.29 2.99 22.37
C ILE A 386 4.93 3.16 21.68
N GLN A 387 3.91 3.64 22.40
CA GLN A 387 2.59 3.92 21.83
C GLN A 387 2.68 4.98 20.72
N PHE A 388 3.36 6.09 20.99
CA PHE A 388 3.47 7.19 20.05
C PHE A 388 4.34 6.83 18.84
N GLY A 389 5.54 6.28 19.04
CA GLY A 389 6.47 5.94 17.97
C GLY A 389 6.13 4.62 17.28
N PHE A 390 6.36 3.51 17.98
CA PHE A 390 6.28 2.16 17.40
C PHE A 390 4.86 1.81 16.94
N LEU A 391 3.88 1.87 17.83
CA LEU A 391 2.50 1.47 17.52
C LEU A 391 1.78 2.50 16.64
N GLY A 392 2.15 3.77 16.80
CA GLY A 392 1.73 4.85 15.90
C GLY A 392 2.13 4.54 14.45
N CYS A 393 3.40 4.22 14.21
CA CYS A 393 3.96 3.88 12.89
C CYS A 393 3.56 2.51 12.35
N LEU A 394 3.27 1.54 13.22
CA LEU A 394 2.78 0.21 12.84
C LEU A 394 1.36 0.29 12.27
N SER A 395 0.52 1.18 12.82
CA SER A 395 -0.81 1.45 12.30
C SER A 395 -0.80 2.57 11.25
N THR A 396 -1.86 2.71 10.48
CA THR A 396 -2.01 3.82 9.53
C THR A 396 -3.47 4.08 9.16
N VAL A 397 -3.81 5.36 8.96
CA VAL A 397 -5.11 5.77 8.38
C VAL A 397 -4.97 6.09 6.89
N SER A 398 -3.84 6.66 6.45
CA SER A 398 -3.66 7.04 5.04
C SER A 398 -3.73 5.85 4.09
N THR A 399 -3.04 4.74 4.39
CA THR A 399 -3.13 3.51 3.57
C THR A 399 -4.51 2.86 3.67
N PHE A 400 -5.07 2.77 4.88
CA PHE A 400 -6.41 2.24 5.12
C PHE A 400 -7.48 2.99 4.30
N ILE A 401 -7.38 4.32 4.24
CA ILE A 401 -8.31 5.17 3.48
C ILE A 401 -8.04 5.11 1.98
N ALA A 402 -6.80 4.91 1.54
CA ALA A 402 -6.50 4.66 0.13
C ALA A 402 -7.14 3.36 -0.37
N GLU A 403 -7.03 2.28 0.41
CA GLU A 403 -7.69 1.00 0.14
C GLU A 403 -9.23 1.14 0.17
N TYR A 404 -9.76 1.85 1.18
CA TYR A 404 -11.19 2.15 1.28
C TYR A 404 -11.69 2.92 0.04
N ASN A 405 -10.98 3.96 -0.40
CA ASN A 405 -11.37 4.77 -1.55
C ASN A 405 -11.34 3.95 -2.84
N ALA A 406 -10.31 3.10 -3.02
CA ALA A 406 -10.24 2.19 -4.16
C ALA A 406 -11.41 1.18 -4.18
N MET A 407 -11.81 0.66 -3.02
CA MET A 407 -13.00 -0.19 -2.91
C MET A 407 -14.30 0.60 -3.15
N GLU A 408 -14.40 1.84 -2.70
CA GLU A 408 -15.59 2.68 -2.88
C GLU A 408 -15.79 3.06 -4.36
N GLU A 409 -14.71 3.26 -5.10
CA GLU A 409 -14.72 3.52 -6.54
C GLU A 409 -14.93 2.25 -7.40
N SER A 410 -14.86 1.06 -6.80
CA SER A 410 -15.11 -0.23 -7.48
C SER A 410 -16.61 -0.50 -7.72
N GLN A 411 -16.94 -1.48 -8.56
CA GLN A 411 -18.34 -1.89 -8.77
C GLN A 411 -18.99 -2.41 -7.48
N LYS A 412 -18.17 -2.97 -6.56
CA LYS A 412 -18.60 -3.54 -5.28
C LYS A 412 -18.28 -2.62 -4.11
N ASN A 413 -18.78 -1.39 -4.16
CA ASN A 413 -18.57 -0.35 -3.15
C ASN A 413 -18.89 -0.78 -1.70
N TRP A 414 -19.80 -1.74 -1.49
CA TRP A 414 -20.13 -2.28 -0.16
C TRP A 414 -18.90 -2.87 0.56
N ARG A 415 -17.89 -3.36 -0.18
CA ARG A 415 -16.62 -3.86 0.35
C ARG A 415 -15.90 -2.81 1.20
N ALA A 416 -15.95 -1.54 0.78
CA ALA A 416 -15.33 -0.44 1.50
C ALA A 416 -15.93 -0.28 2.90
N TYR A 417 -17.27 -0.26 3.00
CA TYR A 417 -17.97 -0.11 4.28
C TYR A 417 -17.76 -1.31 5.20
N VAL A 418 -17.78 -2.54 4.66
CA VAL A 418 -17.52 -3.74 5.44
C VAL A 418 -16.07 -3.78 5.94
N TYR A 419 -15.11 -3.39 5.11
CA TYR A 419 -13.70 -3.30 5.50
C TYR A 419 -13.49 -2.27 6.62
N ALA A 420 -14.06 -1.07 6.47
CA ALA A 420 -13.98 -0.03 7.50
C ALA A 420 -14.64 -0.46 8.81
N LEU A 421 -15.84 -1.03 8.72
CA LEU A 421 -16.56 -1.52 9.89
C LEU A 421 -15.81 -2.64 10.60
N MET A 422 -15.27 -3.63 9.87
CA MET A 422 -14.46 -4.70 10.47
C MET A 422 -13.23 -4.13 11.18
N THR A 423 -12.48 -3.23 10.53
CA THR A 423 -11.26 -2.65 11.10
C THR A 423 -11.56 -1.90 12.41
N ILE A 424 -12.62 -1.09 12.43
CA ILE A 424 -13.03 -0.30 13.61
C ILE A 424 -13.63 -1.20 14.69
N ALA A 425 -14.63 -2.02 14.36
CA ALA A 425 -15.37 -2.81 15.34
C ALA A 425 -14.49 -3.85 16.05
N VAL A 426 -13.61 -4.53 15.30
CA VAL A 426 -12.68 -5.52 15.89
C VAL A 426 -11.67 -4.81 16.80
N SER A 427 -11.07 -3.71 16.34
CA SER A 427 -10.07 -2.97 17.14
C SER A 427 -10.66 -2.36 18.41
N PHE A 428 -11.85 -1.76 18.30
CA PHE A 428 -12.53 -1.15 19.43
C PHE A 428 -13.07 -2.20 20.40
N GLY A 429 -13.70 -3.27 19.90
CA GLY A 429 -14.20 -4.37 20.71
C GLY A 429 -13.09 -5.06 21.51
N MET A 430 -11.96 -5.37 20.87
CA MET A 430 -10.78 -5.90 21.57
C MET A 430 -10.20 -4.89 22.55
N GLY A 431 -10.17 -3.61 22.18
CA GLY A 431 -9.74 -2.53 23.06
C GLY A 431 -10.60 -2.40 24.32
N ILE A 432 -11.91 -2.58 24.23
CA ILE A 432 -12.82 -2.60 25.39
C ILE A 432 -12.42 -3.75 26.33
N LEU A 433 -12.20 -4.94 25.79
CA LEU A 433 -11.83 -6.11 26.59
C LEU A 433 -10.45 -5.96 27.26
N ILE A 434 -9.47 -5.39 26.53
CA ILE A 434 -8.08 -5.28 26.99
C ILE A 434 -7.87 -4.09 27.92
N TYR A 435 -8.57 -2.97 27.70
CA TYR A 435 -8.36 -1.71 28.42
C TYR A 435 -9.56 -1.26 29.23
N SER A 436 -10.73 -1.07 28.61
CA SER A 436 -11.88 -0.50 29.31
C SER A 436 -12.39 -1.38 30.45
N VAL A 437 -12.50 -2.69 30.23
CA VAL A 437 -12.96 -3.66 31.24
C VAL A 437 -12.00 -3.71 32.44
N PRO A 438 -10.67 -3.85 32.28
CA PRO A 438 -9.74 -3.76 33.41
C PRO A 438 -9.82 -2.42 34.15
N VAL A 439 -9.91 -1.30 33.44
CA VAL A 439 -10.01 0.03 34.07
C VAL A 439 -11.29 0.14 34.92
N TRP A 440 -12.44 -0.26 34.39
CA TRP A 440 -13.71 -0.25 35.12
C TRP A 440 -13.72 -1.20 36.32
N THR A 441 -13.23 -2.43 36.14
CA THR A 441 -13.31 -3.48 37.18
C THR A 441 -12.28 -3.30 38.29
N ARG A 442 -11.08 -2.78 37.98
CA ARG A 442 -10.01 -2.55 38.95
C ARG A 442 -9.99 -1.12 39.51
N GLY A 443 -10.77 -0.21 38.93
CA GLY A 443 -10.84 1.18 39.36
C GLY A 443 -9.53 1.95 39.14
N TYR A 444 -8.76 1.58 38.11
CA TYR A 444 -7.55 2.31 37.74
C TYR A 444 -7.93 3.73 37.33
N LYS A 445 -7.26 4.74 37.90
CA LYS A 445 -7.56 6.15 37.63
C LYS A 445 -6.77 6.65 36.44
#